data_AF-A0A8S1IKZ2-F1
#
_entry.id   AF-A0A8S1IKZ2-F1
#
_cell.length_a   1.000
_cell.length_b   1.000
_cell.length_c   1.000
_cell.angle_alpha   90.00
_cell.angle_beta   90.00
_cell.angle_gamma   90.00
#
_symmetry.space_group_name_H-M   'P 1'
#
loop_
_entity.id
_entity.type
_entity.pdbx_description
1 polymer ?
#
loop_
_entity_poly.entity_id
_entity_poly.type
_entity_poly.pdbx_seq_one_letter_code
_entity_poly.pdbx_strand_id
1 'polypeptide(L)'
;MPEVNGLQADDLEAANGAQSAASTSGGRDGGDEEATESTMGKLSYVTSMVFARRPVELHRQMTGRSRFQVAGTKVLSMLSFRRHARALSDPNVRGADRLSHVVSLEAKLAHHPRKHEVLAQLKKWQHREYKGFGDRMANELFVLGERIFLIFTPKEMNNHDLIYTWGFFLFLVVPFFYMAGEFPRWLESPDAVVDLQIVRDNLNKIGPDALVKWVVKRGDAYQFSSNYLILWGGRYIPLMENGADVYRWITSLLIHQDLAHLLNNAIIFLLFSTHLEHKYGTLRIGALSFFAGIGGNLLSAAFEDVCDVVVGASGCCFGLLGLFVADMLLNFESVTFPILRIFFLLLMLSLTIITLFQEGNTSHLSHAGGFLAGLFPSFVFLPNLHKTKFEAVLPYLGFLSIVFFYVLLPIYVYGDVIPSNTCL
;
A
#
# COMPACT_ATOMS: atom_id res chain seq x y z
N MET A 1 -64.29 66.60 19.70
CA MET A 1 -63.63 66.12 20.92
C MET A 1 -62.17 66.59 20.86
N PRO A 2 -61.66 67.21 21.94
CA PRO A 2 -60.31 67.79 22.10
C PRO A 2 -59.29 66.68 22.45
N GLU A 3 -57.97 66.82 22.68
CA GLU A 3 -57.15 67.79 23.44
C GLU A 3 -55.65 67.37 23.21
N VAL A 4 -54.73 68.19 22.68
CA VAL A 4 -53.68 69.07 23.30
C VAL A 4 -52.72 68.44 24.36
N ASN A 5 -51.41 68.72 24.15
CA ASN A 5 -50.20 68.66 25.02
C ASN A 5 -49.32 67.39 24.90
N GLY A 6 -47.99 67.44 24.72
CA GLY A 6 -47.00 68.51 24.65
C GLY A 6 -45.59 67.93 24.90
N LEU A 7 -44.54 68.69 24.48
CA LEU A 7 -43.13 68.60 24.91
C LEU A 7 -42.35 67.39 24.35
N GLN A 8 -41.04 67.42 24.06
CA GLN A 8 -39.99 68.43 23.89
C GLN A 8 -38.81 67.70 23.22
N ALA A 9 -37.83 68.49 22.75
CA ALA A 9 -36.53 68.08 22.20
C ALA A 9 -35.91 66.82 22.85
N ASP A 10 -35.48 65.85 22.01
CA ASP A 10 -34.31 64.95 22.27
C ASP A 10 -33.92 64.04 21.08
N ASP A 11 -34.15 64.43 19.82
CA ASP A 11 -33.82 63.59 18.64
C ASP A 11 -32.72 64.17 17.72
N LEU A 12 -31.79 64.98 18.26
CA LEU A 12 -30.70 65.58 17.48
C LEU A 12 -29.29 65.46 18.07
N GLU A 13 -29.07 64.58 19.05
CA GLU A 13 -27.75 64.38 19.69
C GLU A 13 -27.17 62.95 19.55
N ALA A 14 -27.62 62.17 18.56
CA ALA A 14 -27.03 60.85 18.26
C ALA A 14 -26.13 60.81 16.99
N ALA A 15 -25.90 61.95 16.34
CA ALA A 15 -25.19 62.01 15.05
C ALA A 15 -23.78 62.63 15.07
N ASN A 16 -23.28 63.14 16.21
CA ASN A 16 -21.95 63.78 16.30
C ASN A 16 -20.96 63.11 17.27
N GLY A 17 -21.26 61.92 17.79
CA GLY A 17 -20.38 61.18 18.72
C GLY A 17 -19.38 60.21 18.08
N ALA A 18 -19.46 59.94 16.78
CA ALA A 18 -18.72 58.83 16.14
C ALA A 18 -17.57 59.28 15.21
N GLN A 19 -17.00 60.48 15.40
CA GLN A 19 -15.81 60.94 14.66
C GLN A 19 -14.64 61.41 15.55
N SER A 20 -14.65 61.09 16.85
CA SER A 20 -13.59 61.50 17.80
C SER A 20 -13.11 60.36 18.70
N ALA A 21 -12.86 59.17 18.14
CA ALA A 21 -12.14 58.11 18.84
C ALA A 21 -11.20 57.34 17.88
N ALA A 22 -10.47 58.09 17.05
CA ALA A 22 -9.22 57.63 16.49
C ALA A 22 -8.09 58.11 17.40
N SER A 23 -7.73 57.31 18.40
CA SER A 23 -6.36 57.13 18.90
C SER A 23 -6.39 56.29 20.17
N THR A 24 -5.45 55.36 20.27
CA THR A 24 -5.12 54.52 21.45
C THR A 24 -5.97 53.25 21.70
N SER A 25 -5.81 52.25 20.83
CA SER A 25 -5.55 50.87 21.28
C SER A 25 -4.72 50.13 20.23
N GLY A 26 -3.41 50.33 20.29
CA GLY A 26 -2.46 49.63 19.45
C GLY A 26 -2.34 48.17 19.86
N GLY A 27 -2.35 47.29 18.85
CA GLY A 27 -1.57 46.07 18.82
C GLY A 27 -2.31 44.78 19.20
N ARG A 28 -2.96 44.15 18.20
CA ARG A 28 -2.81 42.69 17.95
C ARG A 28 -3.46 42.12 16.69
N ASP A 29 -4.32 42.83 15.95
CA ASP A 29 -5.04 42.22 14.79
C ASP A 29 -4.46 42.49 13.39
N GLY A 30 -3.50 43.41 13.23
CA GLY A 30 -2.94 43.72 11.89
C GLY A 30 -2.04 42.62 11.29
N GLY A 31 -1.51 41.71 12.12
CA GLY A 31 -0.56 40.69 11.65
C GLY A 31 -1.21 39.48 10.97
N ASP A 32 -2.41 39.10 11.38
CA ASP A 32 -3.09 37.91 10.87
C ASP A 32 -3.86 38.18 9.56
N GLU A 33 -4.44 39.38 9.40
CA GLU A 33 -5.06 39.82 8.13
C GLU A 33 -4.01 40.05 7.03
N GLU A 34 -2.91 40.73 7.33
CA GLU A 34 -1.83 40.98 6.36
C GLU A 34 -1.10 39.68 5.97
N ALA A 35 -0.96 38.73 6.91
CA ALA A 35 -0.44 37.40 6.63
C ALA A 35 -1.38 36.56 5.77
N THR A 36 -2.70 36.61 6.00
CA THR A 36 -3.69 35.88 5.17
C THR A 36 -3.81 36.47 3.78
N GLU A 37 -3.77 37.79 3.63
CA GLU A 37 -3.81 38.48 2.33
C GLU A 37 -2.54 38.19 1.50
N SER A 38 -1.36 38.22 2.14
CA SER A 38 -0.08 37.79 1.55
C SER A 38 -0.12 36.34 1.06
N THR A 39 -0.77 35.46 1.83
CA THR A 39 -0.89 34.02 1.56
C THR A 39 -1.84 33.77 0.38
N MET A 40 -2.96 34.49 0.31
CA MET A 40 -3.91 34.42 -0.81
C MET A 40 -3.30 34.93 -2.12
N GLY A 41 -2.55 36.04 -2.11
CA GLY A 41 -1.86 36.56 -3.29
C GLY A 41 -0.84 35.57 -3.85
N LYS A 42 -0.05 34.95 -2.97
CA LYS A 42 0.92 33.90 -3.31
C LYS A 42 0.27 32.64 -3.89
N LEU A 43 -0.86 32.21 -3.33
CA LEU A 43 -1.62 31.05 -3.81
C LEU A 43 -2.25 31.30 -5.19
N SER A 44 -2.78 32.50 -5.41
CA SER A 44 -3.33 32.93 -6.70
C SER A 44 -2.26 32.91 -7.80
N TYR A 45 -1.07 33.42 -7.49
CA TYR A 45 0.09 33.42 -8.39
C TYR A 45 0.49 31.99 -8.81
N VAL A 46 0.69 31.07 -7.85
CA VAL A 46 1.08 29.68 -8.15
C VAL A 46 -0.02 28.91 -8.88
N THR A 47 -1.30 29.14 -8.54
CA THR A 47 -2.42 28.54 -9.28
C THR A 47 -2.43 29.01 -10.74
N SER A 48 -2.16 30.30 -10.99
CA SER A 48 -2.12 30.82 -12.34
C SER A 48 -0.99 30.18 -13.16
N MET A 49 0.20 29.94 -12.59
CA MET A 49 1.29 29.25 -13.30
C MET A 49 0.91 27.87 -13.86
N VAL A 50 0.01 27.15 -13.19
CA VAL A 50 -0.39 25.79 -13.55
C VAL A 50 -1.60 25.76 -14.49
N PHE A 51 -2.51 26.72 -14.36
CA PHE A 51 -3.78 26.73 -15.10
C PHE A 51 -3.94 27.88 -16.11
N ALA A 52 -2.92 28.75 -16.30
CA ALA A 52 -3.01 29.97 -17.12
C ALA A 52 -3.16 29.79 -18.64
N ARG A 53 -3.21 28.58 -19.20
CA ARG A 53 -3.55 28.45 -20.64
C ARG A 53 -5.04 28.69 -20.84
N ARG A 54 -5.36 29.85 -21.43
CA ARG A 54 -6.71 30.21 -21.86
C ARG A 54 -7.34 29.06 -22.66
N PRO A 55 -8.60 28.70 -22.39
CA PRO A 55 -9.28 27.54 -22.97
C PRO A 55 -9.66 27.71 -24.46
N VAL A 56 -8.97 28.55 -25.23
CA VAL A 56 -9.37 28.88 -26.61
C VAL A 56 -8.83 27.88 -27.63
N GLU A 57 -7.61 27.34 -27.46
CA GLU A 57 -7.01 26.44 -28.45
C GLU A 57 -7.55 24.99 -28.41
N LEU A 58 -7.91 24.47 -27.23
CA LEU A 58 -8.49 23.11 -27.08
C LEU A 58 -10.00 23.07 -27.39
N HIS A 59 -10.66 24.23 -27.47
CA HIS A 59 -12.10 24.35 -27.65
C HIS A 59 -12.59 23.96 -29.06
N ARG A 60 -11.68 23.89 -30.04
CA ARG A 60 -12.02 23.70 -31.45
C ARG A 60 -12.15 22.23 -31.90
N GLN A 61 -11.73 21.24 -31.10
CA GLN A 61 -11.58 19.86 -31.57
C GLN A 61 -12.39 18.77 -30.82
N MET A 62 -13.15 19.11 -29.78
CA MET A 62 -13.83 18.09 -28.94
C MET A 62 -15.35 18.23 -28.97
N THR A 63 -16.09 17.12 -28.93
CA THR A 63 -17.57 17.07 -28.91
C THR A 63 -18.14 17.12 -27.48
N GLY A 64 -19.43 17.48 -27.34
CA GLY A 64 -20.03 17.97 -26.07
C GLY A 64 -19.87 17.10 -24.81
N ARG A 65 -19.90 15.76 -24.90
CA ARG A 65 -19.74 14.87 -23.72
C ARG A 65 -18.31 14.80 -23.20
N SER A 66 -17.31 14.81 -24.08
CA SER A 66 -15.90 14.84 -23.66
C SER A 66 -15.52 16.21 -23.09
N ARG A 67 -16.17 17.30 -23.51
CA ARG A 67 -15.97 18.65 -22.94
C ARG A 67 -16.32 18.72 -21.46
N PHE A 68 -17.45 18.15 -21.03
CA PHE A 68 -17.85 18.15 -19.62
C PHE A 68 -16.96 17.26 -18.76
N GLN A 69 -16.56 16.09 -19.26
CA GLN A 69 -15.65 15.20 -18.54
C GLN A 69 -14.25 15.82 -18.40
N VAL A 70 -13.71 16.42 -19.47
CA VAL A 70 -12.42 17.12 -19.46
C VAL A 70 -12.46 18.40 -18.61
N ALA A 71 -13.56 19.17 -18.68
CA ALA A 71 -13.75 20.33 -17.81
C ALA A 71 -13.90 19.92 -16.35
N GLY A 72 -14.65 18.85 -16.07
CA GLY A 72 -14.81 18.28 -14.74
C GLY A 72 -13.49 17.79 -14.14
N THR A 73 -12.71 17.00 -14.89
CA THR A 73 -11.37 16.56 -14.45
C THR A 73 -10.40 17.73 -14.28
N LYS A 74 -10.47 18.76 -15.12
CA LYS A 74 -9.62 19.96 -15.01
C LYS A 74 -10.01 20.85 -13.82
N VAL A 75 -11.29 20.96 -13.51
CA VAL A 75 -11.79 21.66 -12.31
C VAL A 75 -11.44 20.87 -11.05
N LEU A 76 -11.62 19.55 -11.05
CA LEU A 76 -11.25 18.69 -9.94
C LEU A 76 -9.73 18.68 -9.69
N SER A 77 -8.91 18.66 -10.75
CA SER A 77 -7.45 18.76 -10.62
C SER A 77 -7.00 20.14 -10.14
N MET A 78 -7.69 21.21 -10.55
CA MET A 78 -7.45 22.58 -10.06
C MET A 78 -7.85 22.77 -8.60
N LEU A 79 -8.99 22.24 -8.17
CA LEU A 79 -9.43 22.26 -6.78
C LEU A 79 -8.47 21.45 -5.90
N SER A 80 -8.06 20.28 -6.38
CA SER A 80 -7.09 19.42 -5.70
C SER A 80 -5.72 20.12 -5.58
N PHE A 81 -5.20 20.69 -6.66
CA PHE A 81 -3.96 21.48 -6.67
C PHE A 81 -4.03 22.65 -5.69
N ARG A 82 -5.12 23.44 -5.74
CA ARG A 82 -5.36 24.55 -4.80
C ARG A 82 -5.39 24.08 -3.35
N ARG A 83 -5.94 22.90 -3.07
CA ARG A 83 -5.96 22.33 -1.71
C ARG A 83 -4.55 22.06 -1.19
N HIS A 84 -3.68 21.40 -1.97
CA HIS A 84 -2.30 21.15 -1.54
C HIS A 84 -1.46 22.42 -1.48
N ALA A 85 -1.61 23.33 -2.45
CA ALA A 85 -0.89 24.61 -2.45
C ALA A 85 -1.34 25.51 -1.28
N ARG A 86 -2.63 25.49 -0.92
CA ARG A 86 -3.17 26.21 0.24
C ARG A 86 -2.62 25.63 1.54
N ALA A 87 -2.56 24.31 1.66
CA ALA A 87 -1.99 23.65 2.84
C ALA A 87 -0.50 23.96 3.03
N LEU A 88 0.27 24.12 1.94
CA LEU A 88 1.66 24.61 2.03
C LEU A 88 1.77 26.06 2.47
N SER A 89 0.79 26.87 2.09
CA SER A 89 0.75 28.30 2.40
C SER A 89 0.23 28.59 3.82
N ASP A 90 -0.49 27.65 4.43
CA ASP A 90 -1.09 27.79 5.75
C ASP A 90 -0.03 27.66 6.87
N PRO A 91 0.15 28.69 7.74
CA PRO A 91 1.13 28.66 8.82
C PRO A 91 0.84 27.63 9.91
N ASN A 92 -0.39 27.12 10.02
CA ASN A 92 -0.80 26.16 11.05
C ASN A 92 -0.63 24.69 10.63
N VAL A 93 -0.24 24.44 9.38
CA VAL A 93 0.01 23.08 8.87
C VAL A 93 1.37 22.56 9.32
N ARG A 94 1.38 21.33 9.87
CA ARG A 94 2.57 20.66 10.45
C ARG A 94 3.63 20.40 9.39
N GLY A 95 4.90 20.36 9.78
CA GLY A 95 6.03 20.20 8.85
C GLY A 95 5.98 18.89 8.03
N ALA A 96 5.53 17.79 8.64
CA ALA A 96 5.36 16.49 7.96
C ALA A 96 4.26 16.51 6.89
N ASP A 97 3.24 17.35 7.06
CA ASP A 97 2.16 17.52 6.08
C ASP A 97 2.65 18.33 4.89
N ARG A 98 3.48 19.37 5.13
CA ARG A 98 4.09 20.19 4.06
C ARG A 98 4.90 19.34 3.09
N LEU A 99 5.75 18.44 3.59
CA LEU A 99 6.55 17.58 2.72
C LEU A 99 5.66 16.67 1.85
N SER A 100 4.60 16.07 2.41
CA SER A 100 3.64 15.28 1.62
C SER A 100 2.90 16.12 0.59
N HIS A 101 2.54 17.37 0.90
CA HIS A 101 1.93 18.27 -0.07
C HIS A 101 2.90 18.62 -1.21
N VAL A 102 4.20 18.78 -0.95
CA VAL A 102 5.22 18.96 -1.98
C VAL A 102 5.32 17.71 -2.86
N VAL A 103 5.42 16.51 -2.29
CA VAL A 103 5.50 15.26 -3.06
C VAL A 103 4.24 15.03 -3.91
N SER A 104 3.05 15.23 -3.34
CA SER A 104 1.77 15.16 -4.07
C SER A 104 1.69 16.19 -5.20
N LEU A 105 2.26 17.39 -5.01
CA LEU A 105 2.36 18.40 -6.06
C LEU A 105 3.43 18.04 -7.10
N GLU A 106 4.57 17.48 -6.71
CA GLU A 106 5.62 17.00 -7.60
C GLU A 106 5.11 15.90 -8.53
N ALA A 107 4.33 14.95 -7.99
CA ALA A 107 3.66 13.91 -8.78
C ALA A 107 2.62 14.49 -9.74
N LYS A 108 1.77 15.42 -9.28
CA LYS A 108 0.75 16.06 -10.13
C LYS A 108 1.32 16.99 -11.21
N LEU A 109 2.51 17.56 -10.97
CA LEU A 109 3.21 18.43 -11.90
C LEU A 109 4.23 17.69 -12.76
N ALA A 110 4.28 16.36 -12.70
CA ALA A 110 5.38 15.60 -13.28
C ALA A 110 5.53 15.80 -14.81
N HIS A 111 4.40 15.96 -15.53
CA HIS A 111 4.35 16.32 -16.94
C HIS A 111 4.14 17.82 -17.23
N HIS A 112 4.17 18.69 -16.22
CA HIS A 112 3.88 20.11 -16.40
C HIS A 112 5.10 20.88 -16.92
N PRO A 113 5.01 21.68 -18.01
CA PRO A 113 6.16 22.35 -18.62
C PRO A 113 6.83 23.38 -17.70
N ARG A 114 6.14 23.85 -16.66
CA ARG A 114 6.68 24.76 -15.64
C ARG A 114 6.92 24.09 -14.28
N LYS A 115 7.06 22.77 -14.23
CA LYS A 115 7.27 21.99 -12.99
C LYS A 115 8.33 22.61 -12.08
N HIS A 116 9.52 22.86 -12.61
CA HIS A 116 10.65 23.38 -11.83
C HIS A 116 10.38 24.76 -11.22
N GLU A 117 9.69 25.63 -11.94
CA GLU A 117 9.36 26.99 -11.48
C GLU A 117 8.29 26.98 -10.40
N VAL A 118 7.25 26.15 -10.58
CA VAL A 118 6.17 25.96 -9.61
C VAL A 118 6.71 25.32 -8.32
N LEU A 119 7.56 24.29 -8.44
CA LEU A 119 8.19 23.64 -7.30
C LEU A 119 9.18 24.54 -6.57
N ALA A 120 9.94 25.38 -7.28
CA ALA A 120 10.83 26.34 -6.65
C ALA A 120 10.07 27.34 -5.77
N GLN A 121 8.86 27.76 -6.18
CA GLN A 121 8.01 28.62 -5.36
C GLN A 121 7.39 27.87 -4.17
N LEU A 122 6.94 26.63 -4.37
CA LEU A 122 6.35 25.80 -3.30
C LEU A 122 7.39 25.38 -2.25
N LYS A 123 8.64 25.11 -2.64
CA LYS A 123 9.75 24.78 -1.72
C LYS A 123 10.10 25.94 -0.78
N LYS A 124 9.88 27.19 -1.19
CA LYS A 124 10.01 28.35 -0.29
C LYS A 124 9.02 28.32 0.87
N TRP A 125 7.89 27.63 0.72
CA TRP A 125 6.86 27.50 1.78
C TRP A 125 7.08 26.25 2.65
N GLN A 126 7.99 25.37 2.25
CA GLN A 126 8.38 24.16 2.99
C GLN A 126 9.27 24.48 4.20
N HIS A 127 10.14 25.48 4.09
CA HIS A 127 11.12 25.85 5.14
C HIS A 127 10.50 26.72 6.25
N ARG A 128 9.62 26.16 7.08
CA ARG A 128 9.26 26.74 8.39
C ARG A 128 9.41 25.69 9.49
N GLU A 129 9.93 26.11 10.64
CA GLU A 129 10.37 25.27 11.76
C GLU A 129 9.32 24.27 12.26
N TYR A 130 9.76 23.05 12.59
CA TYR A 130 8.93 21.97 13.12
C TYR A 130 8.55 22.26 14.58
N LYS A 131 7.26 22.33 14.88
CA LYS A 131 6.75 22.74 16.21
C LYS A 131 6.91 21.68 17.33
N GLY A 132 7.38 20.45 17.05
CA GLY A 132 7.53 19.40 18.08
C GLY A 132 8.37 18.17 17.68
N PHE A 133 8.63 17.27 18.64
CA PHE A 133 9.37 16.01 18.43
C PHE A 133 8.58 15.00 17.57
N GLY A 134 7.28 14.81 17.84
CA GLY A 134 6.42 13.92 17.05
C GLY A 134 6.30 14.32 15.58
N ASP A 135 6.25 15.63 15.30
CA ASP A 135 6.24 16.15 13.93
C ASP A 135 7.59 15.90 13.21
N ARG A 136 8.70 15.98 13.95
CA ARG A 136 10.03 15.61 13.43
C ARG A 136 10.11 14.12 13.13
N MET A 137 9.70 13.25 14.05
CA MET A 137 9.73 11.80 13.86
C MET A 137 8.81 11.32 12.73
N ALA A 138 7.59 11.84 12.63
CA ALA A 138 6.69 11.49 11.52
C ALA A 138 7.24 11.96 10.16
N ASN A 139 7.92 13.11 10.13
CA ASN A 139 8.61 13.59 8.94
C ASN A 139 9.80 12.70 8.59
N GLU A 140 10.66 12.35 9.56
CA GLU A 140 11.80 11.46 9.33
C GLU A 140 11.37 10.06 8.88
N LEU A 141 10.30 9.48 9.45
CA LEU A 141 9.75 8.19 9.01
C LEU A 141 9.20 8.24 7.58
N PHE A 142 8.46 9.30 7.23
CA PHE A 142 7.97 9.49 5.87
C PHE A 142 9.13 9.69 4.88
N VAL A 143 10.11 10.54 5.25
CA VAL A 143 11.33 10.76 4.47
C VAL A 143 12.11 9.47 4.32
N LEU A 144 12.22 8.65 5.38
CA LEU A 144 12.90 7.36 5.35
C LEU A 144 12.19 6.39 4.39
N GLY A 145 10.87 6.27 4.49
CA GLY A 145 10.07 5.44 3.59
C GLY A 145 10.23 5.87 2.13
N GLU A 146 10.12 7.16 1.84
CA GLU A 146 10.37 7.69 0.50
C GLU A 146 11.83 7.51 0.07
N ARG A 147 12.83 7.76 0.93
CA ARG A 147 14.26 7.59 0.60
C ARG A 147 14.64 6.16 0.27
N ILE A 148 14.10 5.18 1.00
CA ILE A 148 14.33 3.76 0.73
C ILE A 148 13.91 3.40 -0.71
N PHE A 149 12.85 4.02 -1.22
CA PHE A 149 12.32 3.75 -2.55
C PHE A 149 12.67 4.80 -3.63
N LEU A 150 13.14 6.00 -3.27
CA LEU A 150 13.58 7.04 -4.21
C LEU A 150 14.78 6.61 -5.05
N ILE A 151 15.57 5.66 -4.55
CA ILE A 151 16.66 5.03 -5.32
C ILE A 151 16.09 4.17 -6.49
N PHE A 152 14.80 3.80 -6.44
CA PHE A 152 14.26 2.68 -7.22
C PHE A 152 12.87 2.86 -7.85
N THR A 153 12.17 3.98 -7.63
CA THR A 153 10.92 4.32 -8.36
C THR A 153 11.07 5.62 -9.16
N PRO A 154 11.63 5.57 -10.39
CA PRO A 154 11.83 6.75 -11.22
C PRO A 154 10.67 7.07 -12.19
N LYS A 155 9.64 6.20 -12.31
CA LYS A 155 8.45 6.46 -13.15
C LYS A 155 7.29 7.03 -12.32
N GLU A 156 6.41 7.78 -12.97
CA GLU A 156 5.19 8.33 -12.37
C GLU A 156 4.22 7.22 -11.95
N MET A 157 3.47 7.44 -10.86
CA MET A 157 2.44 6.51 -10.41
C MET A 157 1.46 6.18 -11.55
N ASN A 158 1.04 4.92 -11.66
CA ASN A 158 0.22 4.40 -12.75
C ASN A 158 0.93 4.36 -14.12
N ASN A 159 2.25 4.30 -14.15
CA ASN A 159 3.02 4.15 -15.38
C ASN A 159 4.17 3.14 -15.25
N HIS A 160 4.06 2.23 -14.29
CA HIS A 160 5.07 1.20 -14.07
C HIS A 160 4.78 -0.05 -14.90
N ASP A 161 5.88 -0.70 -15.31
CA ASP A 161 5.84 -1.99 -16.00
C ASP A 161 5.56 -3.11 -14.99
N LEU A 162 4.96 -4.21 -15.45
CA LEU A 162 4.48 -5.31 -14.61
C LEU A 162 5.55 -6.41 -14.40
N ILE A 163 6.80 -6.01 -14.17
CA ILE A 163 7.95 -6.93 -14.13
C ILE A 163 7.83 -7.93 -12.96
N TYR A 164 7.47 -7.46 -11.77
CA TYR A 164 7.32 -8.30 -10.58
C TYR A 164 6.14 -9.25 -10.74
N THR A 165 5.01 -8.74 -11.24
CA THR A 165 3.81 -9.54 -11.48
C THR A 165 4.10 -10.70 -12.42
N TRP A 166 4.67 -10.42 -13.60
CA TRP A 166 4.96 -11.50 -14.55
C TRP A 166 6.10 -12.40 -14.10
N GLY A 167 7.15 -11.82 -13.52
CA GLY A 167 8.29 -12.59 -12.99
C GLY A 167 7.85 -13.56 -11.90
N PHE A 168 7.15 -13.07 -10.87
CA PHE A 168 6.68 -13.89 -9.76
C PHE A 168 5.66 -14.92 -10.23
N PHE A 169 4.73 -14.56 -11.12
CA PHE A 169 3.79 -15.52 -11.72
C PHE A 169 4.53 -16.68 -12.42
N LEU A 170 5.58 -16.39 -13.20
CA LEU A 170 6.41 -17.43 -13.81
C LEU A 170 7.13 -18.28 -12.75
N PHE A 171 7.61 -17.68 -11.67
CA PHE A 171 8.20 -18.40 -10.53
C PHE A 171 7.20 -19.27 -9.75
N LEU A 172 5.88 -19.04 -9.86
CA LEU A 172 4.89 -19.96 -9.30
C LEU A 172 4.59 -21.12 -10.26
N VAL A 173 4.44 -20.80 -11.55
CA VAL A 173 3.97 -21.74 -12.56
C VAL A 173 5.06 -22.72 -12.98
N VAL A 174 6.28 -22.23 -13.26
CA VAL A 174 7.36 -23.05 -13.82
C VAL A 174 7.81 -24.14 -12.84
N PRO A 175 8.13 -23.83 -11.56
CA PRO A 175 8.52 -24.87 -10.60
C PRO A 175 7.41 -25.89 -10.38
N PHE A 176 6.14 -25.47 -10.33
CA PHE A 176 5.02 -26.39 -10.17
C PHE A 176 4.93 -27.41 -11.30
N PHE A 177 4.98 -26.97 -12.57
CA PHE A 177 4.90 -27.90 -13.70
C PHE A 177 6.15 -28.77 -13.83
N TYR A 178 7.31 -28.28 -13.43
CA TYR A 178 8.52 -29.10 -13.35
C TYR A 178 8.42 -30.17 -12.24
N MET A 179 7.95 -29.79 -11.05
CA MET A 179 7.62 -30.69 -9.94
C MET A 179 6.60 -31.76 -10.34
N ALA A 180 5.56 -31.37 -11.06
CA ALA A 180 4.47 -32.28 -11.46
C ALA A 180 4.82 -33.17 -12.67
N GLY A 181 5.80 -32.75 -13.48
CA GLY A 181 6.12 -33.33 -14.77
C GLY A 181 7.49 -34.00 -14.80
N GLU A 182 8.54 -33.26 -15.14
CA GLU A 182 9.85 -33.82 -15.49
C GLU A 182 10.68 -34.28 -14.28
N PHE A 183 10.46 -33.73 -13.08
CA PHE A 183 11.27 -34.08 -11.91
C PHE A 183 11.20 -35.57 -11.49
N PRO A 184 10.02 -36.21 -11.45
CA PRO A 184 9.92 -37.67 -11.24
C PRO A 184 10.78 -38.50 -12.19
N ARG A 185 10.87 -38.12 -13.48
CA ARG A 185 11.72 -38.83 -14.45
C ARG A 185 13.20 -38.66 -14.15
N TRP A 186 13.60 -37.47 -13.67
CA TRP A 186 14.98 -37.24 -13.26
C TRP A 186 15.36 -38.10 -12.04
N LEU A 187 14.45 -38.32 -11.10
CA LEU A 187 14.69 -39.19 -9.94
C LEU A 187 14.89 -40.67 -10.29
N GLU A 188 14.35 -41.12 -11.43
CA GLU A 188 14.59 -42.46 -11.96
C GLU A 188 15.94 -42.58 -12.68
N SER A 189 16.65 -41.47 -12.90
CA SER A 189 17.95 -41.48 -13.58
C SER A 189 19.07 -42.02 -12.67
N PRO A 190 20.10 -42.68 -13.24
CA PRO A 190 21.24 -43.21 -12.48
C PRO A 190 22.03 -42.14 -11.70
N ASP A 191 21.87 -40.87 -12.07
CA ASP A 191 22.61 -39.72 -11.52
C ASP A 191 21.91 -39.10 -10.30
N ALA A 192 20.71 -39.57 -9.92
CA ALA A 192 19.97 -39.03 -8.79
C ALA A 192 20.57 -39.48 -7.44
N VAL A 193 21.12 -38.53 -6.68
CA VAL A 193 21.70 -38.75 -5.34
C VAL A 193 20.68 -38.44 -4.23
N VAL A 194 19.42 -38.82 -4.42
CA VAL A 194 18.33 -38.57 -3.45
C VAL A 194 17.86 -39.91 -2.90
N ASP A 195 17.60 -39.97 -1.58
CA ASP A 195 17.05 -41.17 -0.96
C ASP A 195 15.68 -41.50 -1.58
N LEU A 196 15.68 -42.51 -2.46
CA LEU A 196 14.53 -42.92 -3.27
C LEU A 196 13.33 -43.32 -2.40
N GLN A 197 13.52 -43.65 -1.13
CA GLN A 197 12.45 -44.03 -0.22
C GLN A 197 11.49 -42.87 0.09
N ILE A 198 11.96 -41.62 0.05
CA ILE A 198 11.15 -40.40 0.26
C ILE A 198 10.17 -40.16 -0.91
N VAL A 199 10.50 -40.67 -2.10
CA VAL A 199 9.78 -40.35 -3.34
C VAL A 199 9.01 -41.55 -3.92
N ARG A 200 9.38 -42.78 -3.55
CA ARG A 200 8.83 -44.03 -4.13
C ARG A 200 7.32 -44.17 -4.00
N ASP A 201 6.71 -43.62 -2.94
CA ASP A 201 5.25 -43.67 -2.74
C ASP A 201 4.47 -42.69 -3.64
N ASN A 202 5.15 -41.70 -4.25
CA ASN A 202 4.53 -40.70 -5.13
C ASN A 202 4.84 -40.86 -6.62
N LEU A 203 5.93 -41.55 -7.00
CA LEU A 203 6.38 -41.66 -8.39
C LEU A 203 5.30 -42.21 -9.34
N ASN A 204 4.45 -43.12 -8.86
CA ASN A 204 3.37 -43.69 -9.67
C ASN A 204 2.23 -42.70 -10.00
N LYS A 205 2.21 -41.53 -9.35
CA LYS A 205 1.13 -40.54 -9.45
C LYS A 205 1.60 -39.18 -9.99
N ILE A 206 2.91 -38.94 -10.13
CA ILE A 206 3.50 -37.70 -10.64
C ILE A 206 4.30 -38.04 -11.91
N GLY A 207 4.34 -37.15 -12.89
CA GLY A 207 5.04 -37.39 -14.16
C GLY A 207 4.22 -36.83 -15.34
N PRO A 208 4.80 -36.71 -16.55
CA PRO A 208 4.13 -35.99 -17.63
C PRO A 208 2.82 -36.67 -18.08
N ASP A 209 2.74 -38.00 -18.01
CA ASP A 209 1.51 -38.74 -18.29
C ASP A 209 0.43 -38.52 -17.22
N ALA A 210 0.83 -38.39 -15.95
CA ALA A 210 -0.07 -38.09 -14.85
C ALA A 210 -0.54 -36.63 -14.91
N LEU A 211 0.35 -35.70 -15.22
CA LEU A 211 0.06 -34.28 -15.43
C LEU A 211 -0.96 -34.08 -16.56
N VAL A 212 -0.78 -34.77 -17.70
CA VAL A 212 -1.78 -34.74 -18.79
C VAL A 212 -3.13 -35.26 -18.31
N LYS A 213 -3.17 -36.33 -17.49
CA LYS A 213 -4.44 -36.82 -16.91
C LYS A 213 -5.09 -35.79 -15.97
N TRP A 214 -4.32 -35.08 -15.16
CA TRP A 214 -4.85 -34.03 -14.27
C TRP A 214 -5.46 -32.87 -15.06
N VAL A 215 -4.74 -32.39 -16.09
CA VAL A 215 -5.17 -31.22 -16.88
C VAL A 215 -6.31 -31.56 -17.83
N VAL A 216 -6.26 -32.72 -18.50
CA VAL A 216 -7.15 -33.05 -19.62
C VAL A 216 -8.34 -33.90 -19.21
N LYS A 217 -8.17 -34.85 -18.28
CA LYS A 217 -9.20 -35.86 -17.99
C LYS A 217 -10.04 -35.60 -16.74
N ARG A 218 -9.83 -34.49 -16.02
CA ARG A 218 -10.42 -34.27 -14.68
C ARG A 218 -10.27 -35.55 -13.82
N GLY A 219 -9.06 -36.08 -13.74
CA GLY A 219 -8.76 -37.11 -12.73
C GLY A 219 -9.01 -36.55 -11.33
N ASP A 220 -9.11 -37.44 -10.34
CA ASP A 220 -9.25 -37.04 -8.94
C ASP A 220 -8.19 -35.99 -8.57
N ALA A 221 -8.59 -34.98 -7.79
CA ALA A 221 -7.70 -33.90 -7.35
C ALA A 221 -6.48 -34.52 -6.65
N TYR A 222 -5.31 -34.40 -7.27
CA TYR A 222 -4.08 -34.95 -6.73
C TYR A 222 -3.34 -33.87 -5.92
N GLN A 223 -2.83 -34.29 -4.77
CA GLN A 223 -2.01 -33.48 -3.89
C GLN A 223 -0.64 -34.13 -3.72
N PHE A 224 0.43 -33.33 -3.78
CA PHE A 224 1.76 -33.77 -3.40
C PHE A 224 1.80 -34.15 -1.92
N SER A 225 2.50 -35.24 -1.59
CA SER A 225 2.72 -35.61 -0.18
C SER A 225 3.60 -34.61 0.54
N SER A 226 3.50 -34.56 1.87
CA SER A 226 4.31 -33.66 2.70
C SER A 226 5.82 -33.85 2.52
N ASN A 227 6.29 -35.10 2.47
CA ASN A 227 7.72 -35.41 2.26
C ASN A 227 8.27 -34.85 0.94
N TYR A 228 7.46 -34.92 -0.13
CA TYR A 228 7.82 -34.35 -1.43
C TYR A 228 7.89 -32.82 -1.38
N LEU A 229 6.96 -32.18 -0.67
CA LEU A 229 6.99 -30.73 -0.47
C LEU A 229 8.18 -30.29 0.38
N ILE A 230 8.54 -31.06 1.40
CA ILE A 230 9.74 -30.83 2.22
C ILE A 230 11.00 -30.92 1.35
N LEU A 231 11.12 -31.92 0.48
CA LEU A 231 12.25 -32.03 -0.47
C LEU A 231 12.38 -30.78 -1.34
N TRP A 232 11.25 -30.22 -1.78
CA TRP A 232 11.18 -29.03 -2.62
C TRP A 232 11.35 -27.69 -1.89
N GLY A 233 11.65 -27.73 -0.59
CA GLY A 233 11.88 -26.52 0.20
C GLY A 233 10.63 -25.95 0.86
N GLY A 234 9.61 -26.77 1.08
CA GLY A 234 8.49 -26.42 1.95
C GLY A 234 8.96 -26.06 3.36
N ARG A 235 8.23 -25.17 4.01
CA ARG A 235 8.55 -24.72 5.38
C ARG A 235 8.20 -25.88 6.31
N TYR A 236 9.21 -26.43 6.95
CA TYR A 236 9.08 -27.51 7.92
C TYR A 236 10.08 -27.28 9.04
N ILE A 237 9.57 -26.95 10.23
CA ILE A 237 10.33 -26.36 11.33
C ILE A 237 11.45 -27.26 11.87
N PRO A 238 11.27 -28.59 12.00
CA PRO A 238 12.34 -29.46 12.52
C PRO A 238 13.63 -29.44 11.69
N LEU A 239 13.55 -29.14 10.39
CA LEU A 239 14.73 -29.02 9.53
C LEU A 239 15.39 -27.63 9.60
N MET A 240 14.77 -26.69 10.32
CA MET A 240 15.23 -25.30 10.42
C MET A 240 15.93 -25.00 11.76
N GLU A 241 16.19 -26.04 12.55
CA GLU A 241 16.95 -25.96 13.80
C GLU A 241 18.36 -25.39 13.59
N ASN A 242 18.85 -24.60 14.56
CA ASN A 242 20.18 -24.01 14.55
C ASN A 242 20.51 -23.15 13.30
N GLY A 243 19.50 -22.64 12.59
CA GLY A 243 19.68 -21.87 11.37
C GLY A 243 20.03 -22.73 10.14
N ALA A 244 19.83 -24.04 10.21
CA ALA A 244 19.78 -24.89 9.02
C ALA A 244 18.59 -24.50 8.13
N ASP A 245 18.69 -24.79 6.84
CA ASP A 245 17.62 -24.63 5.84
C ASP A 245 16.79 -23.33 5.88
N VAL A 246 17.38 -22.20 6.28
CA VAL A 246 16.69 -20.89 6.37
C VAL A 246 16.09 -20.43 5.04
N TYR A 247 16.55 -20.98 3.92
CA TYR A 247 15.96 -20.74 2.60
C TYR A 247 14.49 -21.17 2.53
N ARG A 248 14.02 -22.07 3.41
CA ARG A 248 12.63 -22.53 3.50
C ARG A 248 11.63 -21.44 3.85
N TRP A 249 12.06 -20.34 4.48
CA TRP A 249 11.22 -19.14 4.67
C TRP A 249 10.78 -18.52 3.33
N ILE A 250 11.59 -18.72 2.29
CA ILE A 250 11.43 -18.15 0.96
C ILE A 250 10.88 -19.19 -0.02
N THR A 251 11.51 -20.36 -0.11
CA THR A 251 11.16 -21.37 -1.12
C THR A 251 9.74 -21.92 -0.96
N SER A 252 9.26 -21.99 0.28
CA SER A 252 7.87 -22.38 0.60
C SER A 252 6.83 -21.48 -0.08
N LEU A 253 7.14 -20.21 -0.31
CA LEU A 253 6.25 -19.26 -0.98
C LEU A 253 6.11 -19.51 -2.49
N LEU A 254 6.99 -20.32 -3.07
CA LEU A 254 7.08 -20.53 -4.52
C LEU A 254 6.48 -21.87 -4.97
N ILE A 255 6.41 -22.86 -4.08
CA ILE A 255 5.89 -24.19 -4.37
C ILE A 255 4.45 -24.34 -3.90
N HIS A 256 3.69 -25.26 -4.51
CA HIS A 256 2.28 -25.47 -4.23
C HIS A 256 1.95 -26.95 -4.14
N GLN A 257 0.99 -27.31 -3.29
CA GLN A 257 0.60 -28.69 -3.04
C GLN A 257 -0.20 -29.34 -4.17
N ASP A 258 -1.01 -28.55 -4.88
CA ASP A 258 -1.84 -29.03 -5.98
C ASP A 258 -2.18 -27.91 -6.99
N LEU A 259 -2.80 -28.31 -8.10
CA LEU A 259 -3.12 -27.40 -9.20
C LEU A 259 -4.17 -26.36 -8.80
N ALA A 260 -5.16 -26.72 -7.97
CA ALA A 260 -6.18 -25.79 -7.53
C ALA A 260 -5.57 -24.72 -6.61
N HIS A 261 -4.68 -25.12 -5.71
CA HIS A 261 -3.93 -24.23 -4.83
C HIS A 261 -3.07 -23.26 -5.64
N LEU A 262 -2.33 -23.73 -6.66
CA LEU A 262 -1.59 -22.86 -7.58
C LEU A 262 -2.51 -21.87 -8.29
N LEU A 263 -3.60 -22.35 -8.91
CA LEU A 263 -4.51 -21.51 -9.69
C LEU A 263 -5.17 -20.43 -8.83
N ASN A 264 -5.63 -20.77 -7.62
CA ASN A 264 -6.23 -19.83 -6.70
C ASN A 264 -5.23 -18.72 -6.31
N ASN A 265 -4.01 -19.08 -5.93
CA ASN A 265 -2.97 -18.10 -5.61
C ASN A 265 -2.60 -17.25 -6.83
N ALA A 266 -2.45 -17.86 -8.00
CA ALA A 266 -2.10 -17.14 -9.22
C ALA A 266 -3.17 -16.11 -9.61
N ILE A 267 -4.46 -16.45 -9.51
CA ILE A 267 -5.56 -15.53 -9.82
C ILE A 267 -5.57 -14.34 -8.84
N ILE A 268 -5.50 -14.62 -7.53
CA ILE A 268 -5.52 -13.56 -6.49
C ILE A 268 -4.27 -12.68 -6.62
N PHE A 269 -3.11 -13.30 -6.81
CA PHE A 269 -1.84 -12.61 -7.03
C PHE A 269 -1.94 -11.66 -8.23
N LEU A 270 -2.30 -12.17 -9.41
CA LEU A 270 -2.41 -11.36 -10.63
C LEU A 270 -3.42 -10.21 -10.46
N LEU A 271 -4.54 -10.44 -9.77
CA LEU A 271 -5.56 -9.41 -9.54
C LEU A 271 -5.00 -8.22 -8.74
N PHE A 272 -4.31 -8.48 -7.63
CA PHE A 272 -3.82 -7.42 -6.76
C PHE A 272 -2.45 -6.87 -7.19
N SER A 273 -1.51 -7.75 -7.57
CA SER A 273 -0.16 -7.35 -7.94
C SER A 273 -0.18 -6.46 -9.18
N THR A 274 -0.98 -6.80 -10.20
CA THR A 274 -1.09 -5.98 -11.42
C THR A 274 -1.53 -4.56 -11.08
N HIS A 275 -2.57 -4.43 -10.24
CA HIS A 275 -3.10 -3.13 -9.85
C HIS A 275 -2.08 -2.31 -9.06
N LEU A 276 -1.51 -2.93 -8.02
CA LEU A 276 -0.60 -2.27 -7.10
C LEU A 276 0.74 -1.95 -7.77
N GLU A 277 1.29 -2.88 -8.55
CA GLU A 277 2.58 -2.69 -9.23
C GLU A 277 2.47 -1.59 -10.26
N HIS A 278 1.41 -1.57 -11.05
CA HIS A 278 1.19 -0.50 -12.01
C HIS A 278 1.14 0.87 -11.32
N LYS A 279 0.51 0.94 -10.14
CA LYS A 279 0.36 2.17 -9.35
C LYS A 279 1.64 2.61 -8.65
N TYR A 280 2.38 1.68 -8.04
CA TYR A 280 3.45 1.98 -7.07
C TYR A 280 4.85 1.50 -7.47
N GLY A 281 4.95 0.69 -8.52
CA GLY A 281 6.21 0.20 -9.05
C GLY A 281 6.63 -1.18 -8.56
N THR A 282 7.38 -1.85 -9.44
CA THR A 282 7.88 -3.23 -9.30
C THR A 282 8.56 -3.51 -7.98
N LEU A 283 9.57 -2.74 -7.62
CA LEU A 283 10.40 -3.05 -6.45
C LEU A 283 9.65 -2.82 -5.13
N ARG A 284 8.81 -1.78 -5.06
CA ARG A 284 8.03 -1.48 -3.88
C ARG A 284 7.00 -2.58 -3.61
N ILE A 285 6.24 -2.96 -4.63
CA ILE A 285 5.23 -4.01 -4.50
C ILE A 285 5.87 -5.39 -4.34
N GLY A 286 6.96 -5.65 -5.06
CA GLY A 286 7.71 -6.89 -4.93
C GLY A 286 8.25 -7.09 -3.51
N ALA A 287 8.91 -6.08 -2.94
CA ALA A 287 9.44 -6.15 -1.58
C ALA A 287 8.31 -6.32 -0.55
N LEU A 288 7.28 -5.46 -0.59
CA LEU A 288 6.18 -5.51 0.38
C LEU A 288 5.41 -6.84 0.32
N SER A 289 5.12 -7.33 -0.88
CA SER A 289 4.45 -8.62 -1.09
C SER A 289 5.28 -9.80 -0.56
N PHE A 290 6.58 -9.81 -0.88
CA PHE A 290 7.46 -10.91 -0.50
C PHE A 290 7.74 -10.95 1.00
N PHE A 291 8.02 -9.79 1.61
CA PHE A 291 8.17 -9.69 3.06
C PHE A 291 6.87 -10.04 3.79
N ALA A 292 5.71 -9.64 3.25
CA ALA A 292 4.43 -10.08 3.81
C ALA A 292 4.29 -11.61 3.80
N GLY A 293 4.69 -12.29 2.71
CA GLY A 293 4.76 -13.75 2.67
C GLY A 293 5.63 -14.35 3.78
N ILE A 294 6.83 -13.79 4.00
CA ILE A 294 7.72 -14.20 5.09
C ILE A 294 7.07 -13.94 6.46
N GLY A 295 6.42 -12.79 6.64
CA GLY A 295 5.68 -12.46 7.87
C GLY A 295 4.53 -13.44 8.14
N GLY A 296 3.84 -13.89 7.10
CA GLY A 296 2.87 -14.99 7.17
C GLY A 296 3.50 -16.28 7.66
N ASN A 297 4.59 -16.72 7.03
CA ASN A 297 5.31 -17.91 7.44
C ASN A 297 5.79 -17.83 8.90
N LEU A 298 6.30 -16.67 9.33
CA LEU A 298 6.77 -16.46 10.71
C LEU A 298 5.62 -16.52 11.72
N LEU A 299 4.44 -15.98 11.39
CA LEU A 299 3.28 -16.05 12.28
C LEU A 299 2.72 -17.47 12.41
N SER A 300 2.63 -18.18 11.28
CA SER A 300 2.29 -19.61 11.28
C SER A 300 3.30 -20.41 12.10
N ALA A 301 4.60 -20.22 11.87
CA ALA A 301 5.65 -20.92 12.60
C ALA A 301 5.62 -20.68 14.12
N ALA A 302 5.12 -19.53 14.57
CA ALA A 302 5.06 -19.20 15.99
C ALA A 302 3.89 -19.87 16.74
N PHE A 303 2.82 -20.24 16.04
CA PHE A 303 1.53 -20.55 16.66
C PHE A 303 0.75 -21.73 16.05
N GLU A 304 1.14 -22.23 14.88
CA GLU A 304 0.62 -23.48 14.32
C GLU A 304 1.56 -24.65 14.62
N ASP A 305 1.11 -25.87 14.30
CA ASP A 305 1.91 -27.08 14.49
C ASP A 305 3.22 -26.99 13.70
N VAL A 306 4.33 -27.27 14.38
CA VAL A 306 5.67 -27.24 13.79
C VAL A 306 5.89 -28.39 12.81
N CYS A 307 5.09 -29.45 12.91
CA CYS A 307 5.16 -30.65 12.08
C CYS A 307 4.40 -30.52 10.76
N ASP A 308 3.61 -29.46 10.60
CA ASP A 308 2.95 -29.19 9.34
C ASP A 308 3.93 -28.62 8.32
N VAL A 309 3.88 -29.15 7.10
CA VAL A 309 4.57 -28.55 5.97
C VAL A 309 3.71 -27.41 5.43
N VAL A 310 4.29 -26.21 5.38
CA VAL A 310 3.61 -25.04 4.81
C VAL A 310 4.22 -24.67 3.47
N VAL A 311 3.34 -24.50 2.48
CA VAL A 311 3.67 -24.13 1.10
C VAL A 311 2.61 -23.20 0.53
N GLY A 312 2.98 -22.43 -0.49
CA GLY A 312 2.08 -21.63 -1.29
C GLY A 312 2.36 -20.14 -1.19
N ALA A 313 2.03 -19.43 -2.27
CA ALA A 313 2.19 -17.98 -2.35
C ALA A 313 1.07 -17.20 -1.62
N SER A 314 0.21 -17.88 -0.85
CA SER A 314 -0.97 -17.29 -0.25
C SER A 314 -0.60 -16.19 0.75
N GLY A 315 0.45 -16.35 1.55
CA GLY A 315 0.97 -15.28 2.43
C GLY A 315 1.28 -13.98 1.66
N CYS A 316 1.89 -14.08 0.48
CA CYS A 316 2.12 -12.94 -0.40
C CYS A 316 0.79 -12.36 -0.94
N CYS A 317 -0.15 -13.22 -1.32
CA CYS A 317 -1.47 -12.81 -1.82
C CYS A 317 -2.27 -12.03 -0.76
N PHE A 318 -2.30 -12.54 0.47
CA PHE A 318 -2.92 -11.86 1.61
C PHE A 318 -2.17 -10.59 1.99
N GLY A 319 -0.85 -10.57 1.85
CA GLY A 319 -0.04 -9.37 1.93
C GLY A 319 -0.47 -8.30 0.94
N LEU A 320 -0.61 -8.65 -0.33
CA LEU A 320 -1.12 -7.76 -1.39
C LEU A 320 -2.54 -7.27 -1.10
N LEU A 321 -3.41 -8.10 -0.52
CA LEU A 321 -4.73 -7.69 -0.05
C LEU A 321 -4.61 -6.66 1.09
N GLY A 322 -3.72 -6.87 2.06
CA GLY A 322 -3.41 -5.92 3.13
C GLY A 322 -2.87 -4.58 2.59
N LEU A 323 -1.96 -4.64 1.61
CA LEU A 323 -1.46 -3.48 0.86
C LEU A 323 -2.60 -2.72 0.17
N PHE A 324 -3.52 -3.45 -0.47
CA PHE A 324 -4.67 -2.86 -1.14
C PHE A 324 -5.60 -2.17 -0.14
N VAL A 325 -5.83 -2.75 1.03
CA VAL A 325 -6.56 -2.11 2.14
C VAL A 325 -5.83 -0.85 2.60
N ALA A 326 -4.51 -0.88 2.78
CA ALA A 326 -3.71 0.29 3.13
C ALA A 326 -3.83 1.40 2.07
N ASP A 327 -3.78 1.06 0.78
CA ASP A 327 -4.02 2.01 -0.30
C ASP A 327 -5.42 2.63 -0.21
N MET A 328 -6.46 1.81 0.01
CA MET A 328 -7.81 2.32 0.19
C MET A 328 -7.93 3.25 1.40
N LEU A 329 -7.21 2.98 2.50
CA LEU A 329 -7.23 3.86 3.68
C LEU A 329 -6.48 5.18 3.45
N LEU A 330 -5.31 5.12 2.79
CA LEU A 330 -4.46 6.30 2.59
C LEU A 330 -4.90 7.18 1.42
N ASN A 331 -5.47 6.58 0.38
CA ASN A 331 -5.64 7.24 -0.92
C ASN A 331 -7.05 7.07 -1.49
N PHE A 332 -8.06 6.84 -0.65
CA PHE A 332 -9.45 6.62 -1.08
C PHE A 332 -9.96 7.69 -2.06
N GLU A 333 -9.66 8.96 -1.81
CA GLU A 333 -10.11 10.09 -2.66
C GLU A 333 -9.55 10.05 -4.08
N SER A 334 -8.43 9.33 -4.30
CA SER A 334 -7.79 9.19 -5.61
C SER A 334 -8.35 8.05 -6.46
N VAL A 335 -9.31 7.29 -5.90
CA VAL A 335 -9.84 6.08 -6.52
C VAL A 335 -10.89 6.43 -7.58
N THR A 336 -10.66 5.95 -8.82
CA THR A 336 -11.57 6.16 -9.95
C THR A 336 -12.91 5.41 -9.83
N PHE A 337 -12.94 4.24 -9.18
CA PHE A 337 -14.14 3.41 -9.02
C PHE A 337 -14.32 2.90 -7.57
N PRO A 338 -14.66 3.78 -6.60
CA PRO A 338 -14.61 3.46 -5.17
C PRO A 338 -15.59 2.36 -4.77
N ILE A 339 -16.82 2.37 -5.31
CA ILE A 339 -17.85 1.36 -4.98
C ILE A 339 -17.41 -0.04 -5.44
N LEU A 340 -16.89 -0.15 -6.67
CA LEU A 340 -16.42 -1.43 -7.21
C LEU A 340 -15.23 -1.96 -6.40
N ARG A 341 -14.31 -1.08 -5.98
CA ARG A 341 -13.18 -1.48 -5.12
C ARG A 341 -13.61 -1.92 -3.73
N ILE A 342 -14.58 -1.24 -3.12
CA ILE A 342 -15.17 -1.67 -1.84
C ILE A 342 -15.84 -3.03 -2.01
N PHE A 343 -16.62 -3.22 -3.08
CA PHE A 343 -17.25 -4.52 -3.35
C PHE A 343 -16.21 -5.64 -3.48
N PHE A 344 -15.15 -5.44 -4.26
CA PHE A 344 -14.06 -6.43 -4.38
C PHE A 344 -13.34 -6.67 -3.05
N LEU A 345 -13.10 -5.61 -2.26
CA LEU A 345 -12.49 -5.73 -0.94
C LEU A 345 -13.36 -6.56 0.01
N LEU A 346 -14.68 -6.30 0.04
CA LEU A 346 -15.63 -7.05 0.85
C LEU A 346 -15.76 -8.50 0.38
N LEU A 347 -15.77 -8.74 -0.94
CA LEU A 347 -15.78 -10.07 -1.50
C LEU A 347 -14.53 -10.86 -1.08
N MET A 348 -13.35 -10.26 -1.21
CA MET A 348 -12.09 -10.91 -0.85
C MET A 348 -11.96 -11.12 0.66
N LEU A 349 -12.39 -10.16 1.48
CA LEU A 349 -12.47 -10.33 2.93
C LEU A 349 -13.44 -11.45 3.30
N SER A 350 -14.57 -11.56 2.62
CA SER A 350 -15.54 -12.65 2.84
C SER A 350 -14.95 -14.01 2.48
N LEU A 351 -14.25 -14.10 1.34
CA LEU A 351 -13.54 -15.33 0.94
C LEU A 351 -12.42 -15.69 1.93
N THR A 352 -11.71 -14.69 2.46
CA THR A 352 -10.71 -14.86 3.52
C THR A 352 -11.34 -15.44 4.78
N ILE A 353 -12.47 -14.89 5.21
CA ILE A 353 -13.18 -15.36 6.40
C ILE A 353 -13.66 -16.80 6.17
N ILE A 354 -14.19 -17.10 4.99
CA ILE A 354 -14.61 -18.47 4.64
C ILE A 354 -13.42 -19.44 4.75
N THR A 355 -12.23 -19.06 4.26
CA THR A 355 -11.06 -19.95 4.38
C THR A 355 -10.59 -20.14 5.81
N LEU A 356 -10.82 -19.19 6.73
CA LEU A 356 -10.52 -19.37 8.17
C LEU A 356 -11.42 -20.41 8.86
N PHE A 357 -12.57 -20.75 8.27
CA PHE A 357 -13.53 -21.73 8.80
C PHE A 357 -13.58 -23.03 8.00
N GLN A 358 -12.78 -23.17 6.95
CA GLN A 358 -12.67 -24.41 6.19
C GLN A 358 -11.62 -25.31 6.83
N GLU A 359 -12.02 -26.51 7.23
CA GLU A 359 -11.08 -27.56 7.62
C GLU A 359 -10.28 -28.01 6.38
N GLY A 360 -8.96 -27.87 6.40
CA GLY A 360 -8.09 -28.26 5.29
C GLY A 360 -6.61 -27.92 5.54
N ASN A 361 -5.73 -28.42 4.65
CA ASN A 361 -4.27 -28.32 4.74
C ASN A 361 -3.68 -26.91 4.45
N THR A 362 -4.47 -25.83 4.55
CA THR A 362 -3.99 -24.47 4.29
C THR A 362 -3.81 -23.69 5.58
N SER A 363 -2.59 -23.18 5.80
CA SER A 363 -2.25 -22.41 7.00
C SER A 363 -3.06 -21.11 7.11
N HIS A 364 -3.95 -21.05 8.10
CA HIS A 364 -4.78 -19.88 8.36
C HIS A 364 -3.96 -18.73 8.95
N LEU A 365 -2.99 -19.02 9.82
CA LEU A 365 -2.12 -18.00 10.40
C LEU A 365 -1.12 -17.45 9.39
N SER A 366 -0.75 -18.23 8.35
CA SER A 366 0.02 -17.67 7.22
C SER A 366 -0.78 -16.60 6.47
N HIS A 367 -2.09 -16.80 6.28
CA HIS A 367 -2.96 -15.80 5.66
C HIS A 367 -3.11 -14.56 6.53
N ALA A 368 -3.39 -14.74 7.83
CA ALA A 368 -3.53 -13.63 8.77
C ALA A 368 -2.22 -12.85 8.92
N GLY A 369 -1.10 -13.56 9.09
CA GLY A 369 0.23 -12.95 9.20
C GLY A 369 0.63 -12.22 7.93
N GLY A 370 0.37 -12.81 6.76
CA GLY A 370 0.58 -12.14 5.47
C GLY A 370 -0.23 -10.86 5.36
N PHE A 371 -1.52 -10.89 5.67
CA PHE A 371 -2.38 -9.71 5.65
C PHE A 371 -1.87 -8.59 6.56
N LEU A 372 -1.52 -8.90 7.81
CA LEU A 372 -1.06 -7.89 8.77
C LEU A 372 0.34 -7.36 8.42
N ALA A 373 1.25 -8.25 8.00
CA ALA A 373 2.60 -7.91 7.55
C ALA A 373 2.62 -7.18 6.19
N GLY A 374 1.53 -7.22 5.43
CA GLY A 374 1.30 -6.35 4.29
C GLY A 374 0.67 -5.01 4.68
N LEU A 375 -0.44 -5.04 5.44
CA LEU A 375 -1.25 -3.87 5.78
C LEU A 375 -0.47 -2.80 6.55
N PHE A 376 0.16 -3.16 7.66
CA PHE A 376 0.75 -2.17 8.55
C PHE A 376 2.05 -1.57 8.00
N PRO A 377 3.02 -2.33 7.48
CA PRO A 377 4.22 -1.75 6.87
C PRO A 377 3.89 -0.82 5.69
N SER A 378 2.78 -1.07 4.99
CA SER A 378 2.31 -0.19 3.92
C SER A 378 2.03 1.25 4.38
N PHE A 379 1.70 1.49 5.65
CA PHE A 379 1.54 2.85 6.17
C PHE A 379 2.86 3.65 6.24
N VAL A 380 4.01 2.97 6.21
CA VAL A 380 5.33 3.61 6.11
C VAL A 380 5.75 3.75 4.66
N PHE A 381 5.45 2.74 3.82
CA PHE A 381 6.06 2.58 2.50
C PHE A 381 5.16 3.01 1.32
N LEU A 382 3.84 3.13 1.51
CA LEU A 382 2.96 3.70 0.52
C LEU A 382 2.89 5.22 0.67
N PRO A 383 2.81 5.98 -0.45
CA PRO A 383 2.65 7.41 -0.37
C PRO A 383 1.24 7.71 0.11
N ASN A 384 1.14 8.53 1.16
CA ASN A 384 -0.12 9.11 1.59
C ASN A 384 -0.33 10.44 0.86
N LEU A 385 -1.28 10.46 -0.07
CA LEU A 385 -1.56 11.64 -0.89
C LEU A 385 -2.31 12.74 -0.13
N HIS A 386 -3.03 12.40 0.95
CA HIS A 386 -3.91 13.29 1.70
C HIS A 386 -3.81 13.06 3.20
N LYS A 387 -2.92 13.76 3.91
CA LYS A 387 -2.78 13.58 5.37
C LYS A 387 -3.88 14.28 6.16
N THR A 388 -4.59 13.52 6.99
CA THR A 388 -5.40 14.03 8.11
C THR A 388 -4.65 13.90 9.44
N LYS A 389 -5.05 14.65 10.48
CA LYS A 389 -4.39 14.60 11.81
C LYS A 389 -4.39 13.20 12.44
N PHE A 390 -5.40 12.37 12.14
CA PHE A 390 -5.51 11.01 12.65
C PHE A 390 -4.56 10.03 11.94
N GLU A 391 -4.23 10.28 10.67
CA GLU A 391 -3.31 9.43 9.89
C GLU A 391 -1.85 9.56 10.32
N ALA A 392 -1.52 10.55 11.17
CA ALA A 392 -0.18 10.70 11.74
C ALA A 392 0.24 9.49 12.60
N VAL A 393 -0.71 8.70 13.11
CA VAL A 393 -0.44 7.48 13.91
C VAL A 393 -0.07 6.29 13.03
N LEU A 394 -0.53 6.25 11.77
CA LEU A 394 -0.40 5.07 10.89
C LEU A 394 1.07 4.65 10.63
N PRO A 395 2.03 5.57 10.37
CA PRO A 395 3.43 5.18 10.19
C PRO A 395 4.05 4.57 11.44
N TYR A 396 3.63 4.99 12.63
CA TYR A 396 4.11 4.40 13.89
C TYR A 396 3.60 2.97 14.06
N LEU A 397 2.32 2.72 13.75
CA LEU A 397 1.78 1.35 13.71
C LEU A 397 2.53 0.49 12.68
N GLY A 398 2.83 1.05 11.51
CA GLY A 398 3.65 0.38 10.52
C GLY A 398 5.04 0.03 11.02
N PHE A 399 5.75 0.97 11.65
CA PHE A 399 7.06 0.70 12.24
C PHE A 399 7.01 -0.37 13.34
N LEU A 400 6.05 -0.27 14.26
CA LEU A 400 5.86 -1.27 15.32
C LEU A 400 5.58 -2.66 14.75
N SER A 401 4.78 -2.75 13.67
CA SER A 401 4.52 -4.02 12.99
C SER A 401 5.78 -4.62 12.36
N ILE A 402 6.67 -3.79 11.78
CA ILE A 402 7.94 -4.24 11.19
C ILE A 402 8.83 -4.82 12.30
N VAL A 403 8.94 -4.12 13.44
CA VAL A 403 9.70 -4.61 14.60
C VAL A 403 9.11 -5.92 15.12
N PHE A 404 7.78 -6.00 15.23
CA PHE A 404 7.11 -7.23 15.66
C PHE A 404 7.42 -8.41 14.72
N PHE A 405 7.11 -8.30 13.42
CA PHE A 405 7.24 -9.40 12.47
C PHE A 405 8.68 -9.79 12.15
N TYR A 406 9.62 -8.84 12.10
CA TYR A 406 10.96 -9.10 11.58
C TYR A 406 12.08 -8.98 12.63
N VAL A 407 11.73 -8.70 13.90
CA VAL A 407 12.69 -8.72 15.02
C VAL A 407 12.16 -9.59 16.16
N LEU A 408 11.00 -9.26 16.73
CA LEU A 408 10.49 -9.95 17.92
C LEU A 408 10.03 -11.37 17.61
N LEU A 409 9.28 -11.56 16.52
CA LEU A 409 8.72 -12.85 16.15
C LEU A 409 9.81 -13.87 15.75
N PRO A 410 10.85 -13.51 14.96
CA PRO A 410 11.99 -14.41 14.75
C PRO A 410 12.72 -14.77 16.04
N ILE A 411 12.93 -13.81 16.95
CA ILE A 411 13.56 -14.09 18.26
C ILE A 411 12.75 -15.15 19.02
N TYR A 412 11.43 -15.02 19.06
CA TYR A 412 10.55 -16.00 19.68
C TYR A 412 10.58 -17.37 18.97
N VAL A 413 10.50 -17.39 17.63
CA VAL A 413 10.51 -18.64 16.85
C VAL A 413 11.81 -19.43 17.06
N TYR A 414 12.98 -18.78 16.99
CA TYR A 414 14.26 -19.46 17.17
C TYR A 414 14.64 -19.68 18.63
N GLY A 415 14.17 -18.83 19.55
CA GLY A 415 14.48 -18.93 20.98
C GLY A 415 13.62 -19.93 21.72
N ASP A 416 12.32 -19.97 21.41
CA ASP A 416 11.34 -20.72 22.19
C ASP A 416 10.66 -21.83 21.37
N VAL A 417 10.31 -21.61 20.11
CA VAL A 417 9.49 -22.58 19.35
C VAL A 417 10.32 -23.71 18.76
N ILE A 418 11.37 -23.39 18.02
CA ILE A 418 12.24 -24.38 17.35
C ILE A 418 12.89 -25.34 18.36
N PRO A 419 13.48 -24.88 19.48
CA PRO A 419 14.17 -25.79 20.41
C PRO A 419 13.23 -26.68 21.24
N SER A 420 11.96 -26.31 21.39
CA SER A 420 11.02 -26.98 22.29
C SER A 420 10.16 -28.04 21.62
N ASN A 421 10.12 -28.08 20.29
CA ASN A 421 9.20 -28.94 19.56
C ASN A 421 9.94 -29.85 18.57
N THR A 422 9.97 -31.15 18.89
CA THR A 422 10.42 -32.20 17.98
C THR A 422 9.21 -32.94 17.43
N CYS A 423 9.17 -33.14 16.10
CA CYS A 423 8.17 -34.02 15.50
C CYS A 423 8.52 -35.48 15.79
N LEU A 424 7.53 -36.24 16.28
CA LEU A 424 7.66 -37.67 16.62
C LEU A 424 7.69 -38.57 15.39
#